data_AF-A0A967L8V1-F1
#
_entry.id   AF-A0A967L8V1-F1
#
_cell.length_a   1.000
_cell.length_b   1.000
_cell.length_c   1.000
_cell.angle_alpha   90.00
_cell.angle_beta   90.00
_cell.angle_gamma   90.00
#
_symmetry.space_group_name_H-M   'P 1'
#
loop_
_entity.id
_entity.type
_entity.pdbx_description
1 polymer ?
#
loop_
_entity_poly.entity_id
_entity_poly.type
_entity_poly.pdbx_seq_one_letter_code
_entity_poly.pdbx_strand_id
1 'polypeptide(L)' 'MPIAARMEQAAEPGAVYITGATRSLAEHRIDAQPLAPLRVKGISEPLPVYVLRRVWP' A
#
# COMPACT_ATOMS: atom_id res chain seq x y z
N MET A 1 12.00 -10.88 4.43
CA MET A 1 11.43 -9.57 4.83
C MET A 1 9.93 -9.59 4.57
N PRO A 2 9.09 -9.20 5.55
CA PRO A 2 7.64 -9.14 5.39
C PRO A 2 7.22 -8.05 4.38
N ILE A 3 6.02 -8.17 3.82
CA ILE A 3 5.52 -7.19 2.85
C ILE A 3 5.32 -5.80 3.46
N ALA A 4 4.87 -5.72 4.71
CA ALA A 4 4.67 -4.47 5.42
C ALA A 4 5.96 -3.65 5.53
N ALA A 5 7.07 -4.29 5.93
CA ALA A 5 8.38 -3.64 6.02
C ALA A 5 8.85 -3.08 4.67
N ARG A 6 8.50 -3.73 3.55
CA ARG A 6 8.82 -3.21 2.22
C ARG A 6 7.98 -2.00 1.83
N MET A 7 6.71 -1.96 2.25
CA MET A 7 5.87 -0.80 2.02
C MET A 7 6.37 0.41 2.81
N GLU A 8 6.80 0.20 4.07
CA GLU A 8 7.43 1.24 4.88
C GLU A 8 8.72 1.77 4.24
N GLN A 9 9.62 0.88 3.82
CA GLN A 9 10.88 1.26 3.18
C GLN A 9 10.71 2.01 1.85
N ALA A 10 9.63 1.73 1.12
CA ALA A 10 9.34 2.36 -0.16
C ALA A 10 8.48 3.64 -0.03
N ALA A 11 7.90 3.89 1.14
CA ALA A 11 7.03 5.05 1.34
C ALA A 11 7.85 6.34 1.37
N GLU A 12 7.39 7.34 0.64
CA GLU A 12 7.91 8.70 0.77
C GLU A 12 7.70 9.22 2.21
N PRO A 13 8.58 10.13 2.70
CA PRO A 13 8.43 10.69 4.04
C PRO A 13 7.03 11.28 4.28
N GLY A 14 6.39 10.86 5.38
CA GLY A 14 5.03 11.30 5.73
C GLY A 14 3.90 10.59 4.96
N ALA A 15 4.20 9.66 4.06
CA ALA A 15 3.21 8.82 3.41
C ALA A 15 3.05 7.47 4.11
N VAL A 16 1.85 6.88 3.98
CA VAL A 16 1.57 5.51 4.42
C VAL A 16 1.17 4.70 3.20
N TYR A 17 1.98 3.73 2.84
CA TYR A 17 1.72 2.85 1.70
C TYR A 17 1.04 1.57 2.18
N ILE A 18 0.00 1.15 1.47
CA ILE A 18 -0.74 -0.08 1.72
C ILE A 18 -0.84 -0.91 0.44
N THR A 19 -1.00 -2.22 0.60
CA THR A 19 -1.23 -3.12 -0.54
C THR A 19 -2.72 -3.16 -0.90
N GLY A 20 -3.03 -3.72 -2.06
CA GLY A 20 -4.41 -4.00 -2.46
C GLY A 20 -5.18 -4.86 -1.45
N ALA A 21 -4.51 -5.76 -0.71
CA ALA A 21 -5.16 -6.60 0.29
C ALA A 21 -5.71 -5.76 1.46
N THR A 22 -4.91 -4.84 2.01
CA THR A 22 -5.36 -3.92 3.06
C THR A 22 -6.47 -3.00 2.55
N ARG A 23 -6.34 -2.47 1.34
CA ARG A 23 -7.38 -1.63 0.72
C ARG A 23 -8.70 -2.38 0.54
N SER A 24 -8.65 -3.66 0.15
CA SER A 24 -9.84 -4.50 0.01
C SER A 24 -10.52 -4.78 1.36
N LEU A 25 -9.74 -4.99 2.43
CA LEU A 25 -10.28 -5.26 3.76
C LEU A 25 -10.90 -4.02 4.43
N ALA A 26 -10.29 -2.85 4.20
CA ALA A 26 -10.75 -1.59 4.77
C ALA A 26 -11.93 -0.98 4.00
N GLU A 27 -12.18 -1.45 2.78
CA GLU A 27 -13.26 -1.03 1.90
C GLU A 27 -13.43 0.50 1.85
N HIS A 28 -14.61 0.99 2.21
CA HIS A 28 -15.04 2.38 2.18
C HIS A 28 -14.62 3.18 3.42
N ARG A 29 -14.00 2.54 4.41
CA ARG A 29 -13.52 3.23 5.64
C ARG A 29 -12.24 4.01 5.43
N ILE A 30 -11.59 3.87 4.28
CA ILE A 30 -10.40 4.63 3.94
C ILE A 30 -10.53 5.28 2.57
N ASP A 31 -9.87 6.43 2.43
CA ASP A 31 -9.53 6.98 1.12
C ASP A 31 -8.08 6.62 0.81
N ALA A 32 -7.87 5.89 -0.29
CA ALA A 32 -6.57 5.43 -0.73
C ALA A 32 -6.44 5.60 -2.25
N GLN A 33 -5.38 6.27 -2.67
CA GLN A 33 -5.11 6.55 -4.08
C GLN A 33 -4.10 5.55 -4.65
N PRO A 34 -4.34 4.99 -5.85
CA PRO A 34 -3.40 4.06 -6.46
C PRO A 34 -2.09 4.76 -6.81
N LEU A 35 -0.99 4.03 -6.64
CA LEU A 35 0.34 4.40 -7.11
C LEU A 35 0.76 3.49 -8.27
N ALA A 36 1.91 3.78 -8.86
CA ALA A 36 2.56 2.84 -9.77
C ALA A 36 2.82 1.51 -9.04
N PRO A 37 2.47 0.36 -9.64
CA PRO A 37 2.73 -0.95 -9.03
C PRO A 37 4.22 -1.16 -8.75
N LEU A 38 4.53 -1.75 -7.59
CA LEU A 38 5.89 -1.86 -7.10
C LEU A 38 6.44 -3.28 -7.32
N ARG A 39 7.60 -3.39 -7.98
CA ARG A 39 8.30 -4.67 -8.12
C ARG A 39 8.96 -5.05 -6.80
N VAL A 40 8.44 -6.09 -6.16
CA VAL A 40 8.91 -6.57 -4.86
C VAL A 40 9.70 -7.86 -5.02
N LYS A 41 10.93 -7.91 -4.50
CA LYS A 41 11.74 -9.14 -4.51
C LYS A 41 10.99 -10.31 -3.88
N GLY A 42 10.81 -11.37 -4.65
CA GLY A 42 10.10 -12.59 -4.23
C GLY A 42 8.61 -12.59 -4.53
N ILE A 43 8.08 -11.56 -5.20
CA ILE A 43 6.73 -11.55 -5.78
C ILE A 43 6.89 -11.49 -7.30
N SER A 44 6.26 -12.42 -8.00
CA SER A 44 6.37 -12.59 -9.46
C SER A 44 5.74 -11.42 -10.22
N GLU A 45 4.57 -10.98 -9.77
CA GLU A 45 3.83 -9.88 -10.39
C GLU A 45 4.09 -8.54 -9.68
N PRO A 46 4.12 -7.40 -10.41
CA PRO A 46 4.14 -6.09 -9.78
C PRO A 46 2.98 -5.92 -8.81
N LEU A 47 3.28 -5.51 -7.58
CA LEU A 47 2.28 -5.41 -6.53
C LEU A 47 1.51 -4.09 -6.65
N PRO A 48 0.16 -4.11 -6.68
CA PRO A 48 -0.62 -2.89 -6.55
C PRO A 48 -0.42 -2.24 -5.17
N VAL A 49 0.02 -0.99 -5.18
CA VAL A 49 0.27 -0.18 -3.98
C VAL A 49 -0.60 1.07 -4.02
N TYR A 50 -1.03 1.51 -2.85
CA TYR A 50 -1.85 2.70 -2.66
C TYR A 50 -1.24 3.57 -1.58
N VAL A 51 -1.37 4.89 -1.72
CA VAL A 51 -1.11 5.84 -0.64
C VAL A 51 -2.41 6.10 0.12
N LEU A 52 -2.39 5.89 1.43
CA LEU A 52 -3.49 6.24 2.32
C LEU A 52 -3.57 7.76 2.47
N ARG A 53 -4.77 8.31 2.24
CA ARG A 53 -5.04 9.76 2.36
C ARG A 53 -5.87 10.09 3.59
N ARG A 54 -6.84 9.23 3.95
CA ARG A 54 -7.76 9.47 5.06
C ARG A 54 -8.32 8.15 5.60
N VAL A 55 -8.66 8.16 6.88
CA VAL A 55 -9.45 7.13 7.56
C VAL A 55 -10.73 7.79 8.07
N TRP A 56 -11.87 7.15 7.86
CA TRP A 56 -13.16 7.59 8.36
C TRP A 56 -13.45 6.96 9.73
N PRO A 57 -14.20 7.63 10.62
CA PRO A 57 -14.60 7.10 11.93
C PRO A 57 -15.44 5.81 11.84
#